data_AF-A0A3B9X439-F1
#
_entry.id   AF-A0A3B9X439-F1
#
_cell.length_a   1.000
_cell.length_b   1.000
_cell.length_c   1.000
_cell.angle_alpha   90.00
_cell.angle_beta   90.00
_cell.angle_gamma   90.00
#
_symmetry.space_group_name_H-M   'P 1'
#
loop_
_entity.id
_entity.type
_entity.pdbx_description
1 polymer ?
#
loop_
_entity_poly.entity_id
_entity_poly.type
_entity_poly.pdbx_seq_one_letter_code
_entity_poly.pdbx_strand_id
1 'polypeptide(L)'
;MKLLTLISKFFVLLLLTGCAGSDTYKAYSGAPRETLQVATLSGSQYVRRDTINRYIDAVKFSGIDGKPIENSLGYNLVEVAPGFHDVSVYYYWDMGSQRGLASALVSYASDRDSLNRTLRFNAQAGKTYLVKAKPSFTGDDEDITSLSHVDFWIEDQNGVEIVSKKAGRYQPES
;
A
#
# COMPACT_ATOMS: atom_id res chain seq x y z
N MET A 1 12.09 77.22 5.23
CA MET A 1 11.58 76.29 4.20
C MET A 1 12.40 75.01 3.97
N LYS A 2 13.59 74.81 4.57
CA LYS A 2 14.38 73.56 4.39
C LYS A 2 14.15 72.49 5.47
N LEU A 3 13.54 72.85 6.62
CA LEU A 3 13.31 71.94 7.75
C LEU A 3 12.06 71.05 7.55
N LEU A 4 11.00 71.60 6.96
CA LEU A 4 9.74 70.88 6.70
C LEU A 4 9.91 69.75 5.66
N THR A 5 10.77 69.95 4.66
CA THR A 5 11.07 68.96 3.61
C THR A 5 11.96 67.82 4.12
N LEU A 6 12.76 68.04 5.18
CA LEU A 6 13.56 67.00 5.80
C LEU A 6 12.69 66.03 6.63
N ILE A 7 11.72 66.58 7.36
CA ILE A 7 10.75 65.81 8.18
C ILE A 7 9.85 64.95 7.27
N SER A 8 9.40 65.50 6.14
CA SER A 8 8.59 64.78 5.15
C SER A 8 9.37 63.60 4.51
N LYS A 9 10.66 63.78 4.20
CA LYS A 9 11.49 62.68 3.66
C LYS A 9 11.77 61.58 4.68
N PHE A 10 11.92 61.93 5.96
CA PHE A 10 12.15 60.96 7.03
C PHE A 10 10.90 60.11 7.31
N PHE A 11 9.71 60.70 7.22
CA PHE A 11 8.43 60.01 7.42
C PHE A 11 8.13 59.01 6.29
N VAL A 12 8.51 59.32 5.06
CA VAL A 12 8.36 58.41 3.91
C VAL A 12 9.29 57.20 4.01
N LEU A 13 10.50 57.37 4.58
CA LEU A 13 11.46 56.28 4.75
C LEU A 13 11.00 55.25 5.80
N LEU A 14 10.33 55.72 6.86
CA LEU A 14 9.76 54.86 7.92
C LEU A 14 8.62 53.96 7.41
N LEU A 15 7.82 54.43 6.44
CA LEU A 15 6.70 53.67 5.88
C LEU A 15 7.12 52.52 4.96
N LEU A 16 8.35 52.51 4.45
CA LEU A 16 8.85 51.48 3.52
C LEU A 16 9.53 50.28 4.19
N THR A 17 9.72 50.31 5.52
CA THR A 17 10.42 49.24 6.26
C THR A 17 9.50 48.12 6.76
N GLY A 18 8.18 48.26 6.60
CA GLY A 18 7.19 47.30 7.11
C GLY A 18 7.01 46.00 6.29
N CYS A 19 7.69 45.86 5.14
CA CYS A 19 7.45 44.75 4.21
C CYS A 19 8.59 43.71 4.14
N ALA A 20 9.47 43.65 5.16
CA ALA A 20 10.57 42.68 5.23
C ALA A 20 10.22 41.40 6.02
N GLY A 21 9.03 41.31 6.61
CA GLY A 21 8.56 40.12 7.32
C GLY A 21 8.05 39.07 6.33
N SER A 22 8.94 38.30 5.71
CA SER A 22 8.58 37.12 4.93
C SER A 22 8.25 35.92 5.84
N ASP A 23 7.52 36.15 6.93
CA ASP A 23 7.02 35.07 7.76
C ASP A 23 5.86 34.43 7.00
N THR A 24 6.19 33.39 6.24
CA THR A 24 5.22 32.53 5.59
C THR A 24 4.28 32.01 6.68
N TYR A 25 2.97 32.14 6.49
CA TYR A 25 1.98 31.66 7.44
C TYR A 25 2.29 30.21 7.83
N LYS A 26 2.61 29.98 9.10
CA LYS A 26 2.81 28.66 9.67
C LYS A 26 1.54 28.25 10.39
N ALA A 27 0.82 27.27 9.86
CA ALA A 27 -0.33 26.68 10.54
C ALA A 27 0.06 26.00 11.87
N TYR A 28 1.32 25.61 12.01
CA TYR A 28 1.85 24.92 13.19
C TYR A 28 3.19 25.49 13.62
N SER A 29 3.39 25.62 14.92
CA SER A 29 4.68 25.96 15.53
C SER A 29 5.60 24.74 15.56
N GLY A 30 6.76 24.82 14.90
CA GLY A 30 7.76 23.76 14.89
C GLY A 30 8.61 23.79 13.62
N ALA A 31 9.68 22.99 13.60
CA ALA A 31 10.37 22.68 12.34
C ALA A 31 9.36 21.98 11.40
N PRO A 32 9.35 22.30 10.10
CA PRO A 32 8.58 21.53 9.12
C PRO A 32 8.90 20.04 9.33
N ARG A 33 7.88 19.21 9.56
CA ARG A 33 8.08 17.77 9.51
C ARG A 33 8.60 17.46 8.10
N GLU A 34 9.66 16.66 8.00
CA GLU A 34 10.02 16.09 6.72
C GLU A 34 8.77 15.44 6.14
N THR A 35 8.46 15.73 4.88
CA THR A 35 7.34 15.11 4.19
C THR A 35 7.63 13.61 4.16
N LEU A 36 7.02 12.86 5.06
CA LEU A 36 7.09 11.41 5.13
C LEU A 36 6.47 10.89 3.83
N GLN A 37 7.31 10.61 2.84
CA GLN A 37 6.89 9.96 1.62
C GLN A 37 6.72 8.48 1.93
N VAL A 38 5.49 8.08 2.25
CA VAL A 38 5.12 6.69 2.47
C VAL A 38 5.30 5.89 1.18
N ALA A 39 5.61 4.61 1.33
CA ALA A 39 5.53 3.65 0.24
C ALA A 39 4.11 3.08 0.18
N THR A 40 3.65 2.79 -1.03
CA THR A 40 2.33 2.20 -1.26
C THR A 40 2.47 0.77 -1.75
N LEU A 41 1.74 -0.16 -1.14
CA LEU A 41 1.61 -1.54 -1.59
C LEU A 41 0.18 -1.79 -2.03
N SER A 42 0.01 -2.33 -3.22
CA SER A 42 -1.30 -2.77 -3.72
C SER A 42 -1.30 -4.27 -3.99
N GLY A 43 -2.45 -4.91 -3.78
CA GLY A 43 -2.67 -6.30 -4.16
C GLY A 43 -3.04 -6.38 -5.63
N SER A 44 -2.41 -7.30 -6.37
CA SER A 44 -2.81 -7.54 -7.77
C SER A 44 -4.16 -8.21 -7.87
N GLN A 45 -4.88 -7.91 -8.96
CA GLN A 45 -6.19 -8.47 -9.26
C GLN A 45 -6.22 -8.96 -10.71
N TYR A 46 -6.76 -10.16 -10.92
CA TYR A 46 -6.90 -10.81 -12.21
C TYR A 46 -8.32 -11.31 -12.39
N VAL A 47 -8.80 -11.29 -13.64
CA VAL A 47 -10.08 -11.88 -13.99
C VAL A 47 -9.80 -13.18 -14.73
N ARG A 48 -10.25 -14.29 -14.15
CA ARG A 48 -10.18 -15.61 -14.76
C ARG A 48 -11.56 -16.01 -15.26
N ARG A 49 -11.63 -16.67 -16.40
CA ARG A 49 -12.89 -17.19 -16.96
C ARG A 49 -12.72 -18.67 -17.25
N ASP A 50 -13.67 -19.46 -16.77
CA ASP A 50 -13.87 -20.81 -17.26
C ASP A 50 -14.99 -20.80 -18.33
N THR A 51 -15.45 -21.98 -18.77
CA THR A 51 -16.50 -22.11 -19.80
C THR A 51 -17.84 -21.47 -19.39
N ILE A 52 -18.16 -21.38 -18.09
CA ILE A 52 -19.47 -20.99 -17.55
C ILE A 52 -19.37 -19.83 -16.53
N ASN A 53 -18.28 -19.73 -15.78
CA ASN A 53 -18.05 -18.83 -14.66
C ASN A 53 -16.95 -17.80 -14.93
N ARG A 54 -17.04 -16.69 -14.19
CA ARG A 54 -16.02 -15.65 -14.14
C ARG A 54 -15.57 -15.44 -12.70
N TYR A 55 -14.28 -15.59 -12.46
CA TYR A 55 -13.64 -15.39 -11.17
C TYR A 55 -12.87 -14.07 -11.15
N ILE A 56 -12.89 -13.40 -10.00
CA ILE A 56 -12.02 -12.29 -9.66
C ILE A 56 -11.05 -12.80 -8.61
N ASP A 57 -9.81 -12.96 -9.03
CA ASP A 57 -8.71 -13.38 -8.18
C ASP A 57 -7.97 -12.12 -7.72
N ALA A 58 -7.68 -11.99 -6.43
CA ALA A 58 -7.04 -10.83 -5.86
C ALA A 58 -6.09 -11.21 -4.74
N VAL A 59 -5.01 -10.46 -4.60
CA VAL A 59 -4.20 -10.46 -3.37
C VAL A 59 -4.79 -9.45 -2.42
N LYS A 60 -4.98 -9.85 -1.17
CA LYS A 60 -5.43 -8.95 -0.11
C LYS A 60 -4.47 -8.96 1.06
N PHE A 61 -4.47 -7.88 1.83
CA PHE A 61 -3.63 -7.72 3.01
C PHE A 61 -4.42 -8.13 4.26
N SER A 62 -3.84 -8.95 5.13
CA SER A 62 -4.41 -9.29 6.43
C SER A 62 -3.72 -8.58 7.59
N GLY A 63 -2.46 -8.15 7.41
CA GLY A 63 -1.72 -7.47 8.48
C GLY A 63 -0.39 -6.87 8.04
N ILE A 64 0.14 -5.97 8.87
CA ILE A 64 1.43 -5.30 8.69
C ILE A 64 2.17 -5.31 10.02
N ASP A 65 3.42 -5.77 10.03
CA ASP A 65 4.30 -5.82 11.21
C ASP A 65 3.62 -6.50 12.42
N GLY A 66 2.92 -7.60 12.15
CA GLY A 66 2.19 -8.38 13.16
C GLY A 66 0.87 -7.77 13.63
N LYS A 67 0.45 -6.61 13.09
CA LYS A 67 -0.83 -5.97 13.42
C LYS A 67 -1.87 -6.32 12.35
N PRO A 68 -3.06 -6.82 12.73
CA PRO A 68 -4.11 -7.11 11.76
C PRO A 68 -4.67 -5.82 11.15
N ILE A 69 -5.11 -5.91 9.90
CA ILE A 69 -5.85 -4.84 9.24
C ILE A 69 -7.33 -5.00 9.59
N GLU A 70 -7.92 -3.98 10.20
CA GLU A 70 -9.32 -4.01 10.63
C GLU A 70 -10.27 -3.27 9.66
N ASN A 71 -9.71 -2.38 8.82
CA ASN A 71 -10.48 -1.59 7.86
C ASN A 71 -10.50 -2.27 6.49
N SER A 72 -11.70 -2.41 5.91
CA SER A 72 -11.91 -3.00 4.58
C SER A 72 -11.15 -2.32 3.44
N LEU A 73 -10.85 -1.01 3.55
CA LEU A 73 -10.01 -0.31 2.58
C LEU A 73 -8.56 -0.83 2.58
N GLY A 74 -8.04 -1.16 3.77
CA GLY A 74 -6.67 -1.65 3.97
C GLY A 74 -6.43 -3.02 3.34
N TYR A 75 -7.48 -3.77 3.01
CA TYR A 75 -7.33 -5.09 2.40
C TYR A 75 -6.83 -5.05 0.96
N ASN A 76 -6.99 -3.95 0.23
CA ASN A 76 -6.55 -3.87 -1.18
C ASN A 76 -5.29 -3.03 -1.36
N LEU A 77 -5.03 -2.11 -0.43
CA LEU A 77 -3.93 -1.17 -0.49
C LEU A 77 -3.48 -0.82 0.93
N VAL A 78 -2.18 -0.80 1.15
CA VAL A 78 -1.57 -0.37 2.40
C VAL A 78 -0.48 0.65 2.15
N GLU A 79 -0.30 1.54 3.12
CA GLU A 79 0.78 2.52 3.13
C GLU A 79 1.71 2.19 4.28
N VAL A 80 3.01 2.16 4.00
CA VAL A 80 4.05 1.87 5.01
C VAL A 80 5.12 2.94 4.99
N ALA A 81 5.76 3.13 6.14
CA ALA A 81 6.92 4.01 6.23
C ALA A 81 8.09 3.42 5.41
N PRO A 82 9.12 4.22 5.09
CA PRO A 82 10.36 3.67 4.55
C PRO A 82 11.04 2.76 5.58
N GLY A 83 11.55 1.61 5.14
CA GLY A 83 12.22 0.62 6.00
C GLY A 83 11.76 -0.81 5.78
N PHE A 84 12.24 -1.73 6.64
CA PHE A 84 11.83 -3.14 6.58
C PHE A 84 10.46 -3.34 7.21
N HIS A 85 9.59 -4.01 6.47
CA HIS A 85 8.23 -4.34 6.92
C HIS A 85 7.90 -5.81 6.61
N ASP A 86 7.13 -6.41 7.49
CA ASP A 86 6.57 -7.75 7.33
C ASP A 86 5.08 -7.62 6.97
N VAL A 87 4.73 -7.98 5.73
CA VAL A 87 3.36 -7.79 5.22
C VAL A 87 2.69 -9.14 5.07
N SER A 88 1.59 -9.32 5.79
CA SER A 88 0.77 -10.54 5.73
C SER A 88 -0.29 -10.38 4.66
N VAL A 89 -0.29 -11.31 3.72
CA VAL A 89 -1.18 -11.33 2.56
C VAL A 89 -1.88 -12.67 2.43
N TYR A 90 -3.02 -12.66 1.77
CA TYR A 90 -3.77 -13.86 1.43
C TYR A 90 -4.39 -13.76 0.04
N TYR A 91 -4.64 -14.90 -0.56
CA TYR A 91 -5.30 -15.01 -1.85
C TYR A 91 -6.82 -15.02 -1.66
N TYR A 92 -7.50 -14.15 -2.41
CA TYR A 92 -8.94 -14.00 -2.43
C TYR A 92 -9.45 -14.32 -3.83
N TRP A 93 -10.53 -15.10 -3.94
CA TRP A 93 -11.23 -15.30 -5.20
C TRP A 93 -12.74 -15.07 -5.01
N ASP A 94 -13.43 -14.57 -6.04
CA ASP A 94 -14.89 -14.37 -6.03
C ASP A 94 -15.48 -14.71 -7.41
N MET A 95 -16.54 -15.53 -7.43
CA MET A 95 -17.28 -15.94 -8.63
C MET A 95 -18.25 -14.88 -9.18
N GLY A 96 -18.10 -13.61 -8.80
CA GLY A 96 -18.88 -12.49 -9.31
C GLY A 96 -20.39 -12.53 -8.97
N SER A 97 -20.85 -13.54 -8.22
CA SER A 97 -22.26 -13.77 -7.85
C SER A 97 -22.48 -13.83 -6.34
N GLN A 98 -21.44 -14.00 -5.52
CA GLN A 98 -21.55 -14.19 -4.07
C GLN A 98 -21.34 -12.88 -3.29
N ARG A 99 -22.12 -11.85 -3.66
CA ARG A 99 -22.25 -10.62 -2.86
C ARG A 99 -22.72 -11.00 -1.44
N GLY A 100 -21.84 -10.88 -0.44
CA GLY A 100 -22.18 -11.07 0.99
C GLY A 100 -21.44 -12.18 1.72
N LEU A 101 -20.70 -13.07 1.02
CA LEU A 101 -19.88 -14.12 1.66
C LEU A 101 -18.38 -13.79 1.73
N ALA A 102 -18.00 -12.61 1.23
CA ALA A 102 -16.60 -12.18 1.12
C ALA A 102 -15.86 -12.22 2.47
N SER A 103 -16.51 -11.88 3.60
CA SER A 103 -15.90 -11.90 4.93
C SER A 103 -15.62 -13.31 5.46
N ALA A 104 -16.52 -14.28 5.21
CA ALA A 104 -16.30 -15.67 5.60
C ALA A 104 -15.16 -16.31 4.79
N LEU A 105 -15.03 -15.93 3.51
CA LEU A 105 -13.91 -16.33 2.65
C LEU A 105 -12.59 -15.68 3.06
N VAL A 106 -12.60 -14.46 3.62
CA VAL A 106 -11.41 -13.79 4.18
C VAL A 106 -10.85 -14.59 5.36
N SER A 107 -11.68 -14.97 6.33
CA SER A 107 -11.22 -15.76 7.48
C SER A 107 -10.68 -17.12 7.04
N TYR A 108 -11.42 -17.82 6.17
CA TYR A 108 -11.01 -19.13 5.66
C TYR A 108 -9.66 -19.11 4.92
N ALA A 109 -9.41 -18.10 4.08
CA ALA A 109 -8.16 -18.00 3.33
C ALA A 109 -6.99 -17.49 4.19
N SER A 110 -7.27 -16.62 5.18
CA SER A 110 -6.25 -16.10 6.09
C SER A 110 -5.75 -17.16 7.07
N ASP A 111 -6.60 -18.12 7.45
CA ASP A 111 -6.28 -19.19 8.40
C ASP A 111 -5.63 -20.43 7.75
N ARG A 112 -5.48 -20.42 6.41
CA ARG A 112 -4.87 -21.53 5.66
C ARG A 112 -3.49 -21.18 5.15
N ASP A 113 -2.49 -21.91 5.64
CA ASP A 113 -1.10 -21.71 5.23
C ASP A 113 -0.88 -21.92 3.74
N SER A 114 -1.71 -22.69 3.03
CA SER A 114 -1.58 -22.82 1.57
C SER A 114 -2.01 -21.56 0.80
N LEU A 115 -2.74 -20.63 1.43
CA LEU A 115 -3.37 -19.46 0.81
C LEU A 115 -2.89 -18.11 1.36
N ASN A 116 -2.08 -18.11 2.42
CA ASN A 116 -1.51 -16.92 3.05
C ASN A 116 0.02 -16.91 2.94
N ARG A 117 0.66 -15.74 3.09
CA ARG A 117 2.10 -15.58 3.33
C ARG A 117 2.39 -14.30 4.09
N THR A 118 3.48 -14.29 4.85
CA THR A 118 4.12 -13.06 5.33
C THR A 118 5.35 -12.78 4.47
N LEU A 119 5.38 -11.62 3.83
CA LEU A 119 6.45 -11.18 2.94
C LEU A 119 7.23 -10.05 3.61
N ARG A 120 8.52 -10.31 3.88
CA ARG A 120 9.44 -9.29 4.38
C ARG A 120 10.06 -8.52 3.23
N PHE A 121 9.95 -7.20 3.22
CA PHE A 121 10.53 -6.36 2.18
C PHE A 121 11.04 -5.03 2.73
N ASN A 122 11.90 -4.35 1.96
CA ASN A 122 12.40 -3.02 2.31
C ASN A 122 11.69 -1.95 1.46
N ALA A 123 10.81 -1.20 2.09
CA ALA A 123 10.07 -0.10 1.50
C ALA A 123 10.96 1.13 1.32
N GLN A 124 11.00 1.66 0.10
CA GLN A 124 11.66 2.93 -0.20
C GLN A 124 10.65 4.06 -0.22
N ALA A 125 11.09 5.24 0.23
CA ALA A 125 10.25 6.43 0.32
C ALA A 125 9.60 6.78 -1.04
N GLY A 126 8.28 6.98 -1.03
CA GLY A 126 7.50 7.38 -2.20
C GLY A 126 7.40 6.32 -3.32
N LYS A 127 7.84 5.08 -3.07
CA LYS A 127 7.74 4.00 -4.07
C LYS A 127 6.41 3.28 -3.99
N THR A 128 5.98 2.77 -5.15
CA THR A 128 4.82 1.88 -5.25
C THR A 128 5.29 0.47 -5.56
N TYR A 129 4.68 -0.49 -4.88
CA TYR A 129 4.92 -1.92 -5.03
C TYR A 129 3.61 -2.64 -5.31
N LEU A 130 3.71 -3.76 -6.00
CA LEU A 130 2.60 -4.63 -6.35
C LEU A 130 2.85 -6.03 -5.79
N VAL A 131 1.93 -6.50 -4.96
CA VAL A 131 1.97 -7.89 -4.47
C VAL A 131 1.25 -8.78 -5.45
N LYS A 132 1.98 -9.80 -5.90
CA LYS A 132 1.57 -10.73 -6.93
C LYS A 132 1.29 -12.09 -6.30
N ALA A 133 0.37 -12.82 -6.91
CA ALA A 133 0.06 -14.19 -6.55
C ALA A 133 -0.01 -15.06 -7.79
N LYS A 134 0.37 -16.33 -7.63
CA LYS A 134 0.19 -17.38 -8.61
C LYS A 134 -0.46 -18.58 -7.92
N PRO A 135 -1.75 -18.84 -8.18
CA PRO A 135 -2.39 -20.06 -7.71
C PRO A 135 -1.89 -21.28 -8.49
N SER A 136 -1.81 -22.41 -7.80
CA SER A 136 -1.49 -23.72 -8.34
C SER A 136 -2.65 -24.67 -8.08
N PHE A 137 -3.11 -25.38 -9.11
CA PHE A 137 -4.25 -26.29 -9.03
C PHE A 137 -3.81 -27.75 -9.19
N THR A 138 -4.54 -28.69 -8.59
CA THR A 138 -4.38 -30.13 -8.79
C THR A 138 -5.37 -30.62 -9.85
N GLY A 139 -4.88 -31.14 -10.97
CA GLY A 139 -5.71 -31.60 -12.08
C GLY A 139 -5.95 -30.51 -13.13
N ASP A 140 -6.89 -30.76 -14.04
CA ASP A 140 -7.15 -29.91 -15.21
C ASP A 140 -8.19 -28.82 -14.95
N ASP A 141 -9.06 -29.03 -13.96
CA ASP A 141 -10.07 -28.04 -13.57
C ASP A 141 -9.41 -26.98 -12.69
N GLU A 142 -9.38 -25.72 -13.14
CA GLU A 142 -8.83 -24.61 -12.36
C GLU A 142 -9.89 -23.99 -11.44
N ASP A 143 -10.52 -24.78 -10.57
CA ASP A 143 -11.54 -24.30 -9.62
C ASP A 143 -11.02 -24.18 -8.18
N ILE A 144 -11.89 -23.76 -7.26
CA ILE A 144 -11.54 -23.65 -5.84
C ILE A 144 -11.22 -25.02 -5.21
N THR A 145 -11.92 -26.07 -5.63
CA THR A 145 -11.81 -27.40 -5.04
C THR A 145 -10.49 -28.07 -5.42
N SER A 146 -9.93 -27.71 -6.56
CA SER A 146 -8.61 -28.12 -7.02
C SER A 146 -7.48 -27.18 -6.59
N LEU A 147 -7.76 -26.06 -5.92
CA LEU A 147 -6.71 -25.11 -5.50
C LEU A 147 -5.80 -25.76 -4.44
N SER A 148 -4.54 -25.98 -4.82
CA SER A 148 -3.53 -26.61 -3.98
C SER A 148 -2.86 -25.60 -3.06
N HIS A 149 -2.25 -24.57 -3.65
CA HIS A 149 -1.46 -23.57 -2.95
C HIS A 149 -1.32 -22.30 -3.79
N VAL A 150 -0.83 -21.25 -3.15
CA VAL A 150 -0.53 -19.97 -3.80
C VAL A 150 0.89 -19.53 -3.44
N ASP A 151 1.64 -19.17 -4.48
CA ASP A 151 2.95 -18.52 -4.34
C ASP A 151 2.77 -17.01 -4.45
N PHE A 152 3.48 -16.26 -3.60
CA PHE A 152 3.42 -14.80 -3.56
C PHE A 152 4.79 -14.17 -3.82
N TRP A 153 4.80 -12.96 -4.36
CA TRP A 153 6.01 -12.16 -4.53
C TRP A 153 5.68 -10.66 -4.60
N ILE A 154 6.69 -9.80 -4.49
CA ILE A 154 6.52 -8.35 -4.56
C ILE A 154 7.34 -7.82 -5.74
N GLU A 155 6.71 -7.04 -6.61
CA GLU A 155 7.34 -6.31 -7.70
C GLU A 155 7.32 -4.80 -7.41
N ASP A 156 8.32 -4.08 -7.90
CA ASP A 156 8.25 -2.61 -8.00
C ASP A 156 7.43 -2.18 -9.23
N GLN A 157 7.24 -0.87 -9.39
CA GLN A 157 6.55 -0.27 -10.54
C GLN A 157 7.18 -0.60 -11.92
N ASN A 158 8.43 -1.03 -11.97
CA ASN A 158 9.13 -1.41 -13.20
C ASN A 158 9.04 -2.93 -13.46
N GLY A 159 8.35 -3.69 -12.61
CA GLY A 159 8.28 -5.14 -12.69
C GLY A 159 9.51 -5.85 -12.12
N VAL A 160 10.38 -5.16 -11.38
CA VAL A 160 11.54 -5.77 -10.72
C VAL A 160 11.08 -6.49 -9.47
N GLU A 161 11.43 -7.77 -9.36
CA GLU A 161 11.13 -8.60 -8.19
C GLU A 161 11.96 -8.16 -6.97
N ILE A 162 11.29 -7.58 -5.97
CA ILE A 162 11.88 -7.07 -4.72
C ILE A 162 11.87 -8.15 -3.63
N VAL A 163 10.78 -8.91 -3.57
CA VAL A 163 10.70 -10.14 -2.76
C VAL A 163 10.52 -11.28 -3.73
N SER A 164 11.40 -12.27 -3.64
CA SER A 164 11.41 -13.32 -4.65
C SER A 164 10.26 -14.32 -4.54
N LYS A 165 9.88 -14.92 -5.67
CA LYS A 165 8.94 -16.06 -5.67
C LYS A 165 9.42 -17.21 -4.79
N LYS A 166 10.74 -17.42 -4.70
CA LYS A 166 11.32 -18.43 -3.81
C LYS A 166 11.09 -18.10 -2.34
N ALA A 167 11.14 -16.82 -1.97
CA ALA A 167 10.92 -16.37 -0.60
C ALA A 167 9.44 -16.40 -0.21
N GLY A 168 8.51 -16.18 -1.15
CA GLY A 168 7.07 -16.28 -0.90
C GLY A 168 6.43 -17.59 -1.35
N ARG A 169 7.23 -18.63 -1.63
CA ARG A 169 6.74 -19.95 -2.05
C ARG A 169 6.11 -20.71 -0.89
N TYR A 170 5.03 -21.43 -1.15
CA TYR A 170 4.49 -22.38 -0.18
C TYR A 170 5.49 -23.50 0.15
N GLN A 171 5.71 -23.72 1.44
CA GLN A 171 6.46 -24.87 1.95
C GLN A 171 5.49 -25.69 2.82
N PRO A 172 5.13 -26.91 2.43
CA PRO A 172 4.29 -27.75 3.28
C PRO A 172 5.03 -28.07 4.57
N GLU A 173 4.33 -28.03 5.71
CA GLU A 173 4.87 -28.56 6.96
C GLU A 173 5.12 -30.07 6.79
N SER A 174 6.33 -30.51 7.14
CA SER A 174 6.81 -31.90 7.00
C SER A 174 6.28 -32.82 8.08
#